data_AF-V5FEL9-F1
#
_entry.id   AF-V5FEL9-F1
#
_cell.length_a   1.000
_cell.length_b   1.000
_cell.length_c   1.000
_cell.angle_alpha   90.00
_cell.angle_beta   90.00
_cell.angle_gamma   90.00
#
_symmetry.space_group_name_H-M   'P 1'
#
loop_
_entity.id
_entity.type
_entity.pdbx_description
1 polymer ?
#
loop_
_entity_poly.entity_id
_entity_poly.type
_entity_poly.pdbx_seq_one_letter_code
_entity_poly.pdbx_strand_id
1 'polypeptide(L)'
;LTGIMGKAEIKQINWDVLWLVAGGIAIGLALDKTGLASALAHSIDYQSLSPVAVVITLSIICWLMANFMSNTATANLLMPIAAAIGASMPSLVAVGGLQGLLVVVAFSASLGMILPVSTPPNSLAYSTGLIESKDMAKTGVILGIVGLALVYIAMFLLT
;
A
#
# COMPACT_ATOMS: atom_id res chain seq x y z
N LEU A 1 37.02 6.94 -0.04
CA LEU A 1 37.56 8.27 0.33
C LEU A 1 37.50 8.57 1.83
N THR A 2 36.63 7.92 2.63
CA THR A 2 36.66 8.03 4.11
C THR A 2 36.92 6.71 4.86
N GLY A 3 36.83 5.55 4.19
CA GLY A 3 37.02 4.23 4.81
C GLY A 3 35.86 3.75 5.68
N ILE A 4 34.78 4.55 5.80
CA ILE A 4 33.65 4.31 6.70
C ILE A 4 32.67 3.26 6.14
N MET A 5 32.59 3.12 4.82
CA MET A 5 31.68 2.18 4.14
C MET A 5 32.47 1.35 3.13
N GLY A 6 32.56 0.05 3.37
CA GLY A 6 33.27 -0.94 2.56
C GLY A 6 32.34 -2.05 2.05
N LYS A 7 32.94 -3.17 1.64
CA LYS A 7 32.19 -4.31 1.07
C LYS A 7 31.22 -4.95 2.06
N ALA A 8 31.52 -4.88 3.36
CA ALA A 8 30.70 -5.47 4.41
C ALA A 8 29.40 -4.68 4.60
N GLU A 9 29.47 -3.35 4.58
CA GLU A 9 28.33 -2.46 4.76
C GLU A 9 27.39 -2.49 3.54
N ILE A 10 27.94 -2.61 2.32
CA ILE A 10 27.14 -2.79 1.10
C ILE A 10 26.33 -4.10 1.13
N LYS A 11 26.87 -5.16 1.76
CA LYS A 11 26.12 -6.41 1.95
C LYS A 11 24.98 -6.30 2.96
N GLN A 12 24.95 -5.24 3.79
CA GLN A 12 23.85 -4.99 4.72
C GLN A 12 22.67 -4.27 4.06
N ILE A 13 22.83 -3.78 2.81
CA ILE A 13 21.70 -3.25 2.04
C ILE A 13 20.70 -4.39 1.79
N ASN A 14 19.42 -4.12 2.02
CA ASN A 14 18.35 -5.09 1.78
C ASN A 14 18.06 -5.21 0.28
N TRP A 15 18.87 -6.00 -0.43
CA TRP A 15 18.79 -6.19 -1.87
C TRP A 15 17.45 -6.76 -2.33
N ASP A 16 16.80 -7.58 -1.50
CA ASP A 16 15.49 -8.16 -1.80
C ASP A 16 14.41 -7.07 -1.93
N VAL A 17 14.46 -6.05 -1.04
CA VAL A 17 13.54 -4.90 -1.12
C VAL A 17 13.79 -4.08 -2.38
N LEU A 18 15.06 -3.86 -2.75
CA LEU A 18 15.39 -3.13 -3.99
C LEU A 18 14.86 -3.85 -5.23
N TRP A 19 15.03 -5.17 -5.30
CA TRP A 19 14.50 -5.99 -6.39
C TRP A 19 12.97 -6.02 -6.41
N LEU A 20 12.33 -6.06 -5.24
CA LEU A 20 10.86 -6.02 -5.12
C LEU A 20 10.30 -4.68 -5.65
N VAL A 21 10.91 -3.55 -5.29
CA VAL A 21 10.51 -2.21 -5.77
C VAL A 21 10.75 -2.09 -7.28
N ALA A 22 11.91 -2.50 -7.77
CA ALA A 22 12.21 -2.51 -9.21
C ALA A 22 11.21 -3.38 -9.99
N GLY A 23 10.84 -4.55 -9.45
CA GLY A 23 9.83 -5.44 -10.01
C GLY A 23 8.44 -4.81 -10.06
N GLY A 24 8.00 -4.14 -8.99
CA GLY A 24 6.73 -3.41 -8.95
C GLY A 24 6.65 -2.31 -10.01
N ILE A 25 7.72 -1.53 -10.17
CA ILE A 25 7.84 -0.49 -11.21
C ILE A 25 7.81 -1.13 -12.61
N ALA A 26 8.56 -2.23 -12.81
CA ALA A 26 8.60 -2.94 -14.09
C ALA A 26 7.23 -3.52 -14.48
N ILE A 27 6.48 -4.09 -13.52
CA ILE A 27 5.11 -4.56 -13.74
C ILE A 27 4.19 -3.40 -14.10
N GLY A 28 4.26 -2.27 -13.39
CA GLY A 28 3.48 -1.08 -13.73
C GLY A 28 3.73 -0.58 -15.17
N LEU A 29 5.00 -0.52 -15.58
CA LEU A 29 5.38 -0.18 -16.94
C LEU A 29 4.90 -1.23 -17.97
N ALA A 30 4.90 -2.51 -17.62
CA ALA A 30 4.40 -3.57 -18.49
C ALA A 30 2.87 -3.48 -18.66
N LEU A 31 2.12 -3.19 -17.59
CA LEU A 31 0.67 -3.00 -17.64
C LEU A 31 0.30 -1.82 -18.55
N ASP A 32 1.06 -0.73 -18.50
CA ASP A 32 0.89 0.43 -19.37
C ASP A 32 1.20 0.08 -20.83
N LYS A 33 2.39 -0.48 -21.11
CA LYS A 33 2.82 -0.85 -22.46
C LYS A 33 1.93 -1.89 -23.14
N THR A 34 1.37 -2.84 -22.39
CA THR A 34 0.49 -3.88 -22.92
C THR A 34 -0.94 -3.39 -23.13
N GLY A 35 -1.29 -2.20 -22.65
CA GLY A 35 -2.66 -1.71 -22.62
C GLY A 35 -3.55 -2.44 -21.59
N LEU A 36 -3.00 -3.36 -20.80
CA LEU A 36 -3.75 -4.09 -19.78
C LEU A 36 -4.22 -3.17 -18.66
N ALA A 37 -3.42 -2.15 -18.31
CA ALA A 37 -3.85 -1.09 -17.38
C ALA A 37 -5.15 -0.42 -17.86
N SER A 38 -5.21 -0.06 -19.15
CA SER A 38 -6.41 0.51 -19.77
C SER A 38 -7.56 -0.49 -19.83
N ALA A 39 -7.30 -1.76 -20.16
CA ALA A 39 -8.34 -2.79 -20.19
C ALA A 39 -8.96 -3.05 -18.81
N LEU A 40 -8.15 -3.10 -17.75
CA LEU A 40 -8.62 -3.22 -16.36
C LEU A 40 -9.39 -1.97 -15.93
N ALA A 41 -8.88 -0.79 -16.30
CA ALA A 41 -9.58 0.48 -16.11
C ALA A 41 -10.99 0.47 -16.74
N HIS A 42 -11.16 -0.09 -17.94
CA HIS A 42 -12.49 -0.14 -18.57
C HIS A 42 -13.33 -1.36 -18.16
N SER A 43 -12.77 -2.30 -17.40
CA SER A 43 -13.49 -3.52 -16.97
C SER A 43 -14.48 -3.28 -15.82
N ILE A 44 -14.25 -2.22 -15.06
CA ILE A 44 -15.10 -1.80 -13.94
C ILE A 44 -15.59 -0.39 -14.27
N ASP A 45 -16.91 -0.18 -14.28
CA ASP A 45 -17.46 1.16 -14.45
C ASP A 45 -17.33 1.96 -13.13
N TYR A 46 -16.11 2.41 -12.83
CA TYR A 46 -15.86 3.28 -11.69
C TYR A 46 -16.12 4.76 -12.00
N GLN A 47 -16.38 5.12 -13.25
CA GLN A 47 -16.72 6.50 -13.61
C GLN A 47 -18.13 6.88 -13.12
N SER A 48 -19.03 5.91 -13.01
CA SER A 48 -20.34 6.08 -12.36
C SER A 48 -20.28 6.10 -10.83
N LEU A 49 -19.14 5.74 -10.22
CA LEU A 49 -18.93 5.78 -8.77
C LEU A 49 -18.45 7.17 -8.31
N SER A 50 -18.80 7.53 -7.08
CA SER A 50 -18.24 8.71 -6.43
C SER A 50 -16.71 8.55 -6.29
N PRO A 51 -15.91 9.59 -6.59
CA PRO A 51 -14.46 9.57 -6.38
C PRO A 51 -14.04 9.14 -4.96
N VAL A 52 -14.81 9.56 -3.95
CA VAL A 52 -14.61 9.16 -2.55
C VAL A 52 -14.81 7.66 -2.37
N ALA A 53 -15.83 7.07 -3.01
CA ALA A 53 -16.11 5.65 -2.92
C ALA A 53 -14.98 4.81 -3.54
N VAL A 54 -14.40 5.26 -4.65
CA VAL A 54 -13.25 4.60 -5.29
C VAL A 54 -12.04 4.60 -4.36
N VAL A 55 -11.70 5.75 -3.78
CA VAL A 55 -10.57 5.88 -2.84
C VAL A 55 -10.75 4.99 -1.63
N ILE A 56 -11.93 5.03 -0.98
CA ILE A 56 -12.23 4.23 0.21
C ILE A 56 -12.17 2.73 -0.13
N THR A 57 -12.75 2.32 -1.25
CA THR A 57 -12.76 0.91 -1.67
C THR A 57 -11.34 0.40 -1.88
N LEU A 58 -10.52 1.12 -2.65
CA LEU A 58 -9.15 0.73 -2.93
C LEU A 58 -8.30 0.73 -1.65
N SER A 59 -8.51 1.71 -0.77
CA SER A 59 -7.86 1.83 0.53
C SER A 59 -8.17 0.64 1.45
N ILE A 60 -9.44 0.24 1.57
CA ILE A 60 -9.85 -0.90 2.39
C ILE A 60 -9.28 -2.20 1.82
N ILE A 61 -9.36 -2.42 0.50
CA ILE A 61 -8.75 -3.59 -0.14
C ILE A 61 -7.26 -3.65 0.17
N CYS A 62 -6.56 -2.52 0.03
CA CYS A 62 -5.13 -2.41 0.34
C CYS A 62 -4.83 -2.78 1.80
N TRP A 63 -5.55 -2.18 2.74
CA TRP A 63 -5.37 -2.46 4.15
C TRP A 63 -5.62 -3.93 4.48
N LEU A 64 -6.70 -4.52 3.95
CA LEU A 64 -7.01 -5.94 4.16
C LEU A 64 -5.90 -6.84 3.60
N MET A 65 -5.45 -6.61 2.37
CA MET A 65 -4.37 -7.39 1.75
C MET A 65 -3.06 -7.30 2.54
N ALA A 66 -2.73 -6.12 3.08
CA ALA A 66 -1.54 -5.90 3.89
C ALA A 66 -1.51 -6.67 5.22
N ASN A 67 -2.61 -7.28 5.64
CA ASN A 67 -2.61 -8.17 6.81
C ASN A 67 -2.14 -9.58 6.47
N PHE A 68 -2.23 -10.00 5.20
CA PHE A 68 -1.85 -11.34 4.73
C PHE A 68 -0.53 -11.35 3.95
N MET A 69 -0.06 -10.17 3.56
CA MET A 69 1.13 -9.96 2.76
C MET A 69 1.94 -8.82 3.39
N SER A 70 3.24 -8.71 3.10
CA SER A 70 4.02 -7.57 3.60
C SER A 70 3.49 -6.24 3.05
N ASN A 71 3.61 -5.18 3.84
CA ASN A 71 3.17 -3.83 3.45
C ASN A 71 3.80 -3.41 2.11
N THR A 72 5.09 -3.69 1.91
CA THR A 72 5.81 -3.38 0.66
C THR A 72 5.29 -4.18 -0.53
N ALA A 73 5.04 -5.49 -0.37
CA ALA A 73 4.51 -6.30 -1.45
C ALA A 73 3.08 -5.90 -1.81
N THR A 74 2.25 -5.57 -0.81
CA THR A 74 0.89 -5.06 -1.03
C THR A 74 0.89 -3.72 -1.76
N ALA A 75 1.76 -2.79 -1.35
CA ALA A 75 1.93 -1.52 -2.03
C ALA A 75 2.37 -1.71 -3.48
N ASN A 76 3.37 -2.57 -3.74
CA ASN A 76 3.84 -2.82 -5.10
C ASN A 76 2.79 -3.47 -6.00
N LEU A 77 1.88 -4.27 -5.43
CA LEU A 77 0.77 -4.86 -6.17
C LEU A 77 -0.30 -3.82 -6.53
N LEU A 78 -0.71 -2.98 -5.56
CA LEU A 78 -1.85 -2.08 -5.74
C LEU A 78 -1.48 -0.71 -6.31
N MET A 79 -0.23 -0.27 -6.18
CA MET A 79 0.20 1.05 -6.65
C MET A 79 0.06 1.22 -8.17
N PRO A 80 0.42 0.24 -9.03
CA PRO A 80 0.15 0.35 -10.47
C PRO A 80 -1.35 0.43 -10.81
N ILE A 81 -2.18 -0.29 -10.07
CA ILE A 81 -3.64 -0.29 -10.26
C ILE A 81 -4.21 1.07 -9.87
N ALA A 82 -3.81 1.59 -8.70
CA ALA A 82 -4.16 2.92 -8.24
C ALA A 82 -3.72 4.00 -9.24
N ALA A 83 -2.51 3.88 -9.81
CA ALA A 83 -2.01 4.82 -10.80
C ALA A 83 -2.85 4.80 -12.09
N ALA A 84 -3.19 3.61 -12.60
CA ALA A 84 -4.03 3.47 -13.78
C ALA A 84 -5.43 4.07 -13.57
N ILE A 85 -6.06 3.81 -12.42
CA ILE A 85 -7.37 4.38 -12.06
C ILE A 85 -7.28 5.90 -11.92
N GLY A 86 -6.29 6.40 -11.17
CA GLY A 86 -6.11 7.82 -10.92
C GLY A 86 -5.81 8.63 -12.18
N ALA A 87 -5.11 8.05 -13.16
CA ALA A 87 -4.88 8.66 -14.46
C ALA A 87 -6.14 8.67 -15.36
N SER A 88 -7.05 7.71 -15.16
CA SER A 88 -8.22 7.49 -16.02
C SER A 88 -9.52 8.11 -15.49
N MET A 89 -9.49 8.76 -14.31
CA MET A 89 -10.68 9.30 -13.65
C MET A 89 -10.48 10.77 -13.25
N PRO A 90 -10.78 11.73 -14.15
CA PRO A 90 -10.58 13.16 -13.91
C PRO A 90 -11.32 13.72 -12.69
N SER A 91 -12.45 13.12 -12.32
CA SER A 91 -13.24 13.49 -11.15
C SER A 91 -12.50 13.27 -9.82
N LEU A 92 -11.39 12.53 -9.80
CA LEU A 92 -10.54 12.40 -8.61
C LEU A 92 -9.89 13.71 -8.16
N VAL A 93 -9.80 14.73 -9.03
CA VAL A 93 -9.20 16.02 -8.65
C VAL A 93 -9.87 16.63 -7.42
N ALA A 94 -11.19 16.44 -7.25
CA ALA A 94 -11.95 16.89 -6.07
C ALA A 94 -11.53 16.22 -4.74
N VAL A 95 -10.71 15.17 -4.83
CA VAL A 95 -10.22 14.35 -3.71
C VAL A 95 -8.70 14.13 -3.84
N GLY A 96 -7.98 15.09 -4.43
CA GLY A 96 -6.50 15.09 -4.44
C GLY A 96 -5.87 14.40 -5.63
N GLY A 97 -6.70 14.00 -6.60
CA GLY A 97 -6.25 13.47 -7.87
C GLY A 97 -5.48 12.16 -7.73
N LEU A 98 -4.63 11.91 -8.72
CA LEU A 98 -3.70 10.79 -8.74
C LEU A 98 -2.80 10.74 -7.49
N GLN A 99 -2.23 11.88 -7.10
CA GLN A 99 -1.29 11.96 -5.98
C GLN A 99 -1.97 11.58 -4.65
N GLY A 100 -3.16 12.12 -4.39
CA GLY A 100 -3.95 11.79 -3.20
C GLY A 100 -4.27 10.29 -3.13
N LEU A 101 -4.71 9.70 -4.24
CA LEU A 101 -4.99 8.26 -4.29
C LEU A 101 -3.76 7.40 -3.99
N LEU A 102 -2.60 7.73 -4.58
CA LEU A 102 -1.36 6.99 -4.35
C LEU A 102 -0.89 7.10 -2.89
N VAL A 103 -1.01 8.29 -2.29
CA VAL A 103 -0.68 8.51 -0.87
C VAL A 103 -1.60 7.70 0.04
N VAL A 104 -2.91 7.72 -0.20
CA VAL A 104 -3.88 6.92 0.56
C VAL A 104 -3.53 5.44 0.50
N VAL A 105 -3.28 4.90 -0.70
CA VAL A 105 -2.91 3.48 -0.88
C VAL A 105 -1.63 3.13 -0.14
N ALA A 106 -0.61 3.98 -0.19
CA ALA A 106 0.66 3.75 0.51
C ALA A 106 0.48 3.71 2.04
N PHE A 107 -0.33 4.62 2.59
CA PHE A 107 -0.64 4.61 4.02
C PHE A 107 -1.52 3.43 4.41
N SER A 108 -2.53 3.06 3.60
CA SER A 108 -3.37 1.88 3.85
C SER A 108 -2.56 0.59 3.88
N ALA A 109 -1.59 0.43 2.96
CA ALA A 109 -0.67 -0.69 2.98
C ALA A 109 0.15 -0.74 4.27
N SER A 110 0.52 0.41 4.81
CA SER A 110 1.34 0.52 6.02
C SER A 110 0.59 0.17 7.31
N LEU A 111 -0.75 0.16 7.29
CA LEU A 111 -1.62 -0.12 8.43
C LEU A 111 -1.94 -1.63 8.61
N GLY A 112 -1.31 -2.52 7.82
CA GLY A 112 -1.48 -3.97 7.89
C GLY A 112 -0.82 -4.60 9.14
N MET A 113 -1.51 -4.55 10.28
CA MET A 113 -0.95 -4.97 11.58
C MET A 113 -1.80 -5.99 12.37
N ILE A 114 -2.81 -6.61 11.75
CA ILE A 114 -3.74 -7.53 12.45
C ILE A 114 -3.07 -8.87 12.78
N LEU A 115 -2.21 -9.39 11.90
CA LEU A 115 -1.67 -10.75 12.01
C LEU A 115 -0.15 -10.76 12.27
N PRO A 116 0.37 -11.79 12.98
CA PRO A 116 1.81 -11.96 13.19
C PRO A 116 2.63 -12.06 11.90
N VAL A 117 2.01 -12.63 10.85
CA VAL A 117 2.64 -12.89 9.55
C VAL A 117 2.86 -11.63 8.71
N SER A 118 2.21 -10.50 9.04
CA SER A 118 2.22 -9.33 8.15
C SER A 118 3.57 -8.62 8.09
N THR A 119 4.31 -8.54 9.21
CA THR A 119 5.60 -7.84 9.27
C THR A 119 6.56 -8.46 10.30
N PRO A 120 7.90 -8.29 10.14
CA PRO A 120 8.88 -8.80 11.10
C PRO A 120 8.67 -8.34 12.55
N PRO A 121 8.35 -7.05 12.84
CA PRO A 121 8.08 -6.61 14.21
C PRO A 121 6.91 -7.35 14.86
N ASN A 122 5.83 -7.62 14.10
CA ASN A 122 4.69 -8.38 14.57
C ASN A 122 5.06 -9.83 14.90
N SER A 123 5.84 -10.47 14.03
CA SER A 123 6.33 -11.83 14.28
C SER A 123 7.26 -11.92 15.50
N LEU A 124 8.08 -10.88 15.74
CA LEU A 124 8.98 -10.80 16.88
C LEU A 124 8.22 -10.60 18.19
N ALA A 125 7.17 -9.78 18.18
CA ALA A 125 6.30 -9.60 19.35
C ALA A 125 5.58 -10.91 19.71
N TYR A 126 5.06 -11.63 18.70
CA TYR A 126 4.39 -12.92 18.90
C TYR A 126 5.34 -14.02 19.41
N SER A 127 6.60 -14.05 18.95
CA SER A 127 7.58 -15.07 19.36
C SER A 127 8.02 -14.98 20.82
N THR A 128 7.70 -13.88 21.53
CA THR A 128 7.94 -13.74 22.97
C THR A 128 7.08 -14.68 23.82
N GLY A 129 5.98 -15.21 23.27
CA GLY A 129 5.00 -16.02 24.00
C GLY A 129 4.13 -15.23 25.00
N LEU A 130 4.32 -13.92 25.09
CA LEU A 130 3.55 -13.03 25.98
C LEU A 130 2.30 -12.43 25.31
N ILE A 131 2.19 -12.55 23.98
CA ILE A 131 1.15 -11.92 23.17
C ILE A 131 0.52 -12.98 22.28
N GLU A 132 -0.79 -13.17 22.37
CA GLU A 132 -1.52 -14.08 21.50
C GLU A 132 -1.93 -13.40 20.19
N SER A 133 -2.20 -14.17 19.14
CA SER A 133 -2.66 -13.63 17.86
C SER A 133 -3.98 -12.85 18.00
N LYS A 134 -4.80 -13.18 19.01
CA LYS A 134 -6.06 -12.47 19.29
C LYS A 134 -5.82 -11.06 19.86
N ASP A 135 -4.78 -10.86 20.65
CA ASP A 135 -4.40 -9.56 21.19
C ASP A 135 -3.88 -8.64 20.10
N MET A 136 -3.09 -9.20 19.18
CA MET A 136 -2.63 -8.52 17.98
C MET A 136 -3.80 -8.17 17.06
N ALA A 137 -4.73 -9.09 16.84
CA ALA A 137 -5.89 -8.83 15.99
C ALA A 137 -6.77 -7.69 16.53
N LYS A 138 -7.05 -7.68 17.84
CA LYS A 138 -7.79 -6.58 18.48
C LYS A 138 -7.08 -5.24 18.28
N THR A 139 -5.80 -5.19 18.63
CA THR A 139 -5.02 -3.95 18.58
C THR A 139 -4.84 -3.47 17.14
N GLY A 140 -4.53 -4.38 16.23
CA GLY A 140 -4.34 -4.10 14.81
C GLY A 140 -5.61 -3.65 14.10
N VAL A 141 -6.78 -4.18 14.45
CA VAL A 141 -8.07 -3.67 13.91
C VAL A 141 -8.33 -2.25 14.40
N ILE A 142 -8.10 -1.97 15.70
CA ILE A 142 -8.29 -0.62 16.25
C ILE A 142 -7.33 0.37 15.56
N LEU A 143 -6.04 0.04 15.50
CA LEU A 143 -5.04 0.88 14.82
C LEU A 143 -5.35 1.05 13.33
N GLY A 144 -5.79 -0.01 12.65
CA GLY A 144 -6.15 0.04 11.24
C GLY A 144 -7.34 0.97 10.98
N ILE A 145 -8.42 0.84 11.75
CA ILE A 145 -9.62 1.69 11.60
C ILE A 145 -9.29 3.15 11.93
N VAL A 146 -8.62 3.40 13.06
CA VAL A 146 -8.23 4.77 13.47
C VAL A 146 -7.26 5.37 12.45
N GLY A 147 -6.28 4.58 12.00
CA GLY A 147 -5.32 5.00 10.98
C GLY A 147 -5.98 5.34 9.65
N LEU A 148 -6.90 4.50 9.17
CA LEU A 148 -7.67 4.78 7.95
C LEU A 148 -8.50 6.05 8.09
N ALA A 149 -9.18 6.25 9.23
CA ALA A 149 -9.93 7.46 9.50
C ALA A 149 -9.02 8.71 9.46
N LEU A 150 -7.83 8.64 10.07
CA LEU A 150 -6.85 9.72 10.03
C LEU A 150 -6.33 10.00 8.61
N VAL A 151 -6.09 8.95 7.82
CA VAL A 151 -5.68 9.07 6.42
C VAL A 151 -6.76 9.77 5.59
N TYR A 152 -8.03 9.41 5.78
CA TYR A 152 -9.13 10.07 5.08
C TYR A 152 -9.31 11.52 5.52
N ILE A 153 -9.18 11.82 6.81
CA ILE A 153 -9.23 13.21 7.31
C ILE A 153 -8.09 14.03 6.72
N ALA A 154 -6.87 13.49 6.73
CA ALA A 154 -5.70 14.16 6.16
C ALA A 154 -5.86 14.41 4.66
N MET A 155 -6.41 13.43 3.94
CA MET A 155 -6.75 13.56 2.53
C MET A 155 -7.72 14.73 2.31
N PHE A 156 -8.86 14.80 3.01
CA PHE A 156 -9.82 15.89 2.87
C PHE A 156 -9.27 17.28 3.26
N LEU A 157 -8.26 17.33 4.13
CA LEU A 157 -7.60 18.59 4.54
C LEU A 157 -6.57 19.08 3.51
N LEU A 158 -5.96 18.17 2.74
CA LEU A 158 -4.88 18.47 1.80
C LEU A 158 -5.38 18.72 0.36
N THR A 159 -6.67 18.53 0.12
CA THR A 159 -7.39 18.69 -1.16
C THR A 159 -8.14 20.00 -1.23
#